data_AF-A0A229UHK8-F1
#
_entry.id   AF-A0A229UHK8-F1
#
_cell.length_a   1.000
_cell.length_b   1.000
_cell.length_c   1.000
_cell.angle_alpha   90.00
_cell.angle_beta   90.00
_cell.angle_gamma   90.00
#
_symmetry.space_group_name_H-M   'P 1'
#
loop_
_entity.id
_entity.type
_entity.pdbx_description
1 polymer ?
#
loop_
_entity_poly.entity_id
_entity_poly.type
_entity_poly.pdbx_seq_one_letter_code
_entity_poly.pdbx_strand_id
1 'polypeptide(L)'
;MKSKDVAWGLWTGLHFIGAHRFYTNNHLYASFMLATSLIPSIAIFLLAVYTELEGFSYFMLWFFISILIGSFLWGWVDAFFLNKRIEEINLEQERIIIHRIKGMES
;
A
#
# COMPACT_ATOMS: atom_id res chain seq x y z
N MET A 1 4.65 10.94 -17.21
CA MET A 1 3.35 10.34 -16.85
C MET A 1 3.58 8.97 -16.23
N LYS A 2 2.75 8.56 -15.28
CA LYS A 2 2.81 7.24 -14.62
C LYS A 2 2.11 6.17 -15.48
N SER A 3 2.69 4.98 -15.51
CA SER A 3 2.20 3.83 -16.27
C SER A 3 1.23 2.99 -15.44
N LYS A 4 0.11 2.58 -16.06
CA LYS A 4 -0.85 1.65 -15.46
C LYS A 4 -0.22 0.27 -15.26
N ASP A 5 0.60 -0.19 -16.20
CA ASP A 5 1.23 -1.51 -16.14
C ASP A 5 2.20 -1.62 -14.97
N VAL A 6 2.99 -0.57 -14.72
CA VAL A 6 3.88 -0.50 -13.56
C VAL A 6 3.07 -0.50 -12.26
N ALA A 7 1.97 0.25 -12.21
CA ALA A 7 1.10 0.28 -11.04
C ALA A 7 0.50 -1.11 -10.73
N TRP A 8 0.03 -1.82 -11.77
CA TRP A 8 -0.49 -3.19 -11.64
C TRP A 8 0.60 -4.21 -11.31
N GLY A 9 1.81 -4.07 -11.85
CA GLY A 9 2.96 -4.89 -11.46
C GLY A 9 3.30 -4.73 -9.99
N LEU A 10 3.31 -3.49 -9.48
CA LEU A 10 3.53 -3.21 -8.06
C LEU A 10 2.38 -3.72 -7.19
N TRP A 11 1.14 -3.66 -7.66
CA TRP A 11 0.01 -4.20 -6.93
C TRP A 11 0.07 -5.74 -6.88
N THR A 12 0.25 -6.42 -8.00
CA THR A 12 0.29 -7.91 -8.04
C THR A 12 1.37 -8.48 -7.14
N GLY A 13 2.59 -7.94 -7.19
CA GLY A 13 3.72 -8.46 -6.41
C GLY A 13 3.82 -7.91 -4.98
N LEU A 14 3.39 -6.66 -4.76
CA LEU A 14 3.73 -5.91 -3.54
C LEU A 14 2.53 -5.10 -2.98
N HIS A 15 1.28 -5.45 -3.32
CA HIS A 15 0.11 -4.75 -2.76
C HIS A 15 0.05 -4.83 -1.24
N PHE A 16 0.44 -5.96 -0.66
CA PHE A 16 0.35 -6.19 0.79
C PHE A 16 1.25 -5.23 1.59
N ILE A 17 2.33 -4.71 1.00
CA ILE A 17 3.19 -3.68 1.61
C ILE A 17 2.88 -2.25 1.12
N GLY A 18 1.88 -2.08 0.25
CA GLY A 18 1.47 -0.76 -0.25
C GLY A 18 2.40 -0.15 -1.32
N ALA A 19 3.19 -0.94 -2.05
CA ALA A 19 4.15 -0.42 -3.04
C ALA A 19 3.49 0.38 -4.17
N HIS A 20 2.33 -0.06 -4.64
CA HIS A 20 1.54 0.66 -5.64
C HIS A 20 1.06 2.03 -5.11
N ARG A 21 0.88 2.18 -3.78
CA ARG A 21 0.47 3.44 -3.15
C ARG A 21 1.61 4.45 -3.05
N PHE A 22 2.83 3.97 -2.80
CA PHE A 22 4.04 4.78 -2.97
C PHE A 22 4.15 5.25 -4.42
N TYR A 23 3.85 4.38 -5.39
CA TYR A 23 3.82 4.75 -6.80
C TYR A 23 2.70 5.73 -7.16
N THR A 24 1.56 5.73 -6.46
CA THR A 24 0.50 6.74 -6.66
C THR A 24 0.67 7.99 -5.78
N ASN A 25 1.86 8.25 -5.22
CA ASN A 25 2.16 9.40 -4.34
C ASN A 25 1.29 9.47 -3.06
N ASN A 26 0.65 8.38 -2.65
CA ASN A 26 -0.14 8.34 -1.41
C ASN A 26 0.71 7.74 -0.29
N HIS A 27 1.72 8.49 0.13
CA HIS A 27 2.75 8.03 1.07
C HIS A 27 2.20 7.66 2.44
N LEU A 28 1.24 8.44 2.95
CA LEU A 28 0.65 8.17 4.27
C LEU A 28 -0.06 6.81 4.27
N TYR A 29 -0.91 6.57 3.26
CA TYR A 29 -1.62 5.31 3.14
C TYR A 29 -0.67 4.14 2.90
N ALA A 30 0.35 4.34 2.06
CA ALA A 30 1.37 3.33 1.80
C ALA A 30 2.13 2.96 3.09
N SER A 31 2.49 3.94 3.92
CA SER A 31 3.15 3.71 5.21
C SER A 31 2.25 2.94 6.19
N PHE A 32 0.94 3.19 6.22
CA PHE A 32 0.02 2.40 7.03
C PHE A 32 -0.09 0.96 6.53
N MET A 33 -0.17 0.73 5.21
CA MET A 33 -0.15 -0.63 4.65
C MET A 33 1.16 -1.36 4.98
N LEU A 34 2.30 -0.67 4.88
CA LEU A 34 3.59 -1.22 5.25
C LEU A 34 3.66 -1.56 6.75
N ALA A 35 3.19 -0.68 7.62
CA ALA A 35 3.20 -0.91 9.07
C ALA A 35 2.26 -2.07 9.46
N THR A 36 1.06 -2.11 8.91
CA THR A 36 0.05 -3.15 9.18
C THR A 36 0.36 -4.50 8.54
N SER A 37 1.34 -4.58 7.64
CA SER A 37 1.86 -5.84 7.11
C SER A 37 3.14 -6.27 7.83
N LEU A 38 4.09 -5.34 8.03
CA LEU A 38 5.39 -5.64 8.61
C LEU A 38 5.34 -5.90 10.11
N ILE A 39 4.66 -5.05 10.89
CA ILE A 39 4.60 -5.17 12.36
C ILE A 39 3.97 -6.51 12.76
N PRO A 40 2.79 -6.90 12.24
CA PRO A 40 2.20 -8.20 12.58
C PRO A 40 3.06 -9.37 12.11
N SER A 41 3.71 -9.27 10.94
CA SER A 41 4.60 -10.34 10.46
C SER A 41 5.79 -10.58 11.40
N ILE A 42 6.44 -9.49 11.85
CA ILE A 42 7.53 -9.58 12.83
C ILE A 42 7.00 -10.11 14.17
N ALA A 43 5.85 -9.63 14.64
CA ALA A 43 5.27 -10.08 15.90
C ALA A 43 4.91 -11.59 15.87
N ILE A 44 4.33 -12.07 14.76
CA ILE A 44 4.05 -13.50 14.56
C ILE A 44 5.35 -14.31 14.58
N PHE A 45 6.39 -13.85 13.87
CA PHE A 45 7.69 -14.52 13.87
C PHE A 45 8.28 -14.62 15.28
N LEU A 46 8.25 -13.52 16.04
CA LEU A 46 8.76 -13.51 17.41
C LEU A 46 7.97 -14.42 18.34
N LEU A 47 6.63 -14.39 18.25
CA LEU A 47 5.76 -15.28 19.02
C LEU A 47 6.00 -16.75 18.68
N ALA A 48 6.18 -17.08 17.40
CA ALA A 48 6.36 -18.45 16.95
C ALA A 48 7.74 -19.03 17.34
N VAL A 49 8.78 -18.20 17.40
CA VAL A 49 10.16 -18.67 17.64
C VAL A 49 10.56 -18.60 19.12
N TYR A 50 10.08 -17.60 19.86
CA TYR A 50 10.60 -17.28 21.19
C TYR A 50 9.57 -17.41 22.31
N THR A 51 8.35 -17.84 22.03
CA THR A 51 7.28 -17.90 23.03
C THR A 51 6.58 -19.26 22.98
N GLU A 52 6.40 -19.86 24.15
CA GLU A 52 5.49 -21.01 24.28
C GLU A 52 4.05 -20.49 24.13
N LEU A 53 3.35 -21.00 23.12
CA LEU A 53 2.01 -20.54 22.77
C LEU A 53 0.99 -21.01 23.82
N GLU A 54 0.78 -20.19 24.84
CA GLU A 54 -0.22 -20.40 25.88
C GLU A 54 -0.98 -19.10 26.21
N GLY A 55 -2.26 -19.25 26.59
CA GLY A 55 -3.11 -18.16 27.09
C GLY A 55 -3.13 -16.93 26.18
N PHE A 56 -2.62 -15.80 26.70
CA PHE A 56 -2.63 -14.51 26.01
C PHE A 56 -1.79 -14.49 24.72
N SER A 57 -0.71 -15.28 24.64
CA SER A 57 0.12 -15.33 23.44
C SER A 57 -0.60 -15.97 22.25
N TYR A 58 -1.49 -16.94 22.50
CA TYR A 58 -2.39 -17.52 21.48
C TYR A 58 -3.36 -16.49 20.93
N PHE A 59 -3.94 -15.67 21.81
CA PHE A 59 -4.81 -14.57 21.40
C PHE A 59 -4.05 -13.54 20.55
N MET A 60 -2.85 -13.14 20.97
CA MET A 60 -2.00 -12.22 20.22
C MET A 60 -1.64 -12.75 18.83
N LEU A 61 -1.32 -14.05 18.71
CA LEU A 61 -1.06 -14.69 17.43
C LEU A 61 -2.24 -14.53 16.47
N TRP A 62 -3.44 -14.91 16.91
CA TRP A 62 -4.65 -14.80 16.09
C TRP A 62 -5.04 -13.35 15.78
N PHE A 63 -4.81 -12.43 16.71
CA PHE A 63 -5.00 -11.00 16.49
C PHE A 63 -4.11 -10.48 15.36
N PHE A 64 -2.81 -10.80 15.38
CA PHE A 64 -1.88 -10.39 14.31
C PHE A 64 -2.21 -11.05 12.97
N ILE A 65 -2.59 -12.33 12.96
CA ILE A 65 -3.06 -13.01 11.74
C ILE A 65 -4.29 -12.30 11.17
N SER A 66 -5.24 -11.90 12.02
CA SER A 66 -6.44 -11.18 11.61
C SER A 66 -6.12 -9.81 10.99
N ILE A 67 -5.13 -9.10 11.53
CA ILE A 67 -4.64 -7.84 10.93
C ILE A 67 -4.06 -8.09 9.53
N LEU A 68 -3.24 -9.13 9.36
CA LEU A 68 -2.67 -9.48 8.04
C LEU A 68 -3.75 -9.80 7.02
N ILE A 69 -4.75 -10.60 7.40
CA ILE A 69 -5.90 -10.91 6.54
C ILE A 69 -6.64 -9.62 6.15
N GLY A 70 -6.91 -8.75 7.13
CA GLY A 70 -7.55 -7.45 6.88
C GLY A 70 -6.75 -6.58 5.90
N SER A 71 -5.43 -6.50 6.09
CA SER A 71 -4.54 -5.74 5.19
C SER A 71 -4.53 -6.31 3.77
N PHE A 72 -4.53 -7.65 3.64
CA PHE A 72 -4.61 -8.34 2.35
C PHE A 72 -5.94 -8.08 1.63
N LEU A 73 -7.07 -8.26 2.32
CA LEU A 73 -8.41 -7.96 1.80
C LEU A 73 -8.53 -6.49 1.38
N TRP A 74 -7.97 -5.57 2.17
CA TRP A 74 -7.95 -4.16 1.82
C TRP A 74 -7.15 -3.91 0.53
N GLY A 75 -6.00 -4.56 0.36
CA GLY A 75 -5.22 -4.48 -0.87
C GLY A 75 -6.02 -4.86 -2.12
N TRP A 76 -6.95 -5.82 -2.01
CA TRP A 76 -7.85 -6.19 -3.11
C TRP A 76 -8.93 -5.16 -3.38
N VAL A 77 -9.58 -4.64 -2.35
CA VAL A 77 -10.52 -3.51 -2.49
C VAL A 77 -9.83 -2.34 -3.18
N ASP A 78 -8.56 -2.14 -2.86
CA ASP A 78 -7.78 -1.05 -3.40
C ASP A 78 -7.48 -1.16 -4.90
N ALA A 79 -7.49 -2.38 -5.46
CA ALA A 79 -7.23 -2.64 -6.87
C ALA A 79 -8.27 -1.96 -7.78
N PHE A 80 -9.54 -1.95 -7.36
CA PHE A 80 -10.64 -1.35 -8.12
C PHE A 80 -10.43 0.15 -8.40
N PHE A 81 -9.70 0.84 -7.52
CA PHE A 81 -9.47 2.28 -7.62
C PHE A 81 -8.11 2.63 -8.26
N LEU A 82 -7.27 1.64 -8.57
CA LEU A 82 -5.90 1.88 -9.03
C LEU A 82 -5.83 2.63 -10.36
N ASN A 83 -6.63 2.22 -11.34
CA ASN A 83 -6.66 2.84 -12.67
C ASN A 83 -7.07 4.30 -12.61
N LYS A 84 -8.13 4.60 -11.85
CA LYS A 84 -8.66 5.96 -11.67
C LYS A 84 -7.60 6.88 -11.06
N ARG A 85 -6.88 6.43 -10.02
CA ARG A 85 -5.82 7.22 -9.38
C ARG A 85 -4.67 7.56 -10.35
N ILE A 86 -4.25 6.60 -11.18
CA ILE A 86 -3.19 6.85 -12.16
C ILE A 86 -3.61 7.90 -13.18
N GLU A 87 -4.88 7.85 -13.61
CA GLU A 87 -5.44 8.83 -14.54
C GLU A 87 -5.50 10.23 -13.93
N GLU A 88 -6.00 10.36 -12.69
CA GLU A 88 -6.04 11.62 -11.95
C GLU A 88 -4.65 12.24 -11.80
N ILE A 89 -3.64 11.45 -11.42
CA ILE A 89 -2.25 11.91 -11.28
C ILE A 89 -1.70 12.39 -12.64
N ASN A 90 -1.97 11.66 -13.71
CA ASN A 90 -1.49 12.03 -15.03
C ASN A 90 -2.14 13.33 -15.53
N LEU A 91 -3.44 13.50 -15.33
CA LEU A 91 -4.17 14.73 -15.67
C LEU A 91 -3.66 15.93 -14.85
N GLU A 92 -3.36 15.74 -13.57
CA GLU A 92 -2.78 16.79 -12.72
C GLU A 92 -1.39 17.21 -13.23
N GLN A 93 -0.53 16.25 -13.57
CA GLN A 93 0.79 16.53 -14.14
C GLN A 93 0.69 17.27 -15.48
N GLU A 94 -0.26 16.88 -16.34
CA GLU A 94 -0.51 17.56 -17.61
C GLU A 94 -0.94 19.01 -17.40
N ARG A 95 -1.86 19.28 -16.46
CA ARG A 95 -2.27 20.65 -16.11
C ARG A 95 -1.09 21.50 -15.62
N ILE A 96 -0.23 20.93 -14.77
CA ILE A 96 0.97 21.61 -14.26
C ILE A 96 1.92 21.98 -15.41
N ILE A 97 2.14 21.07 -16.35
CA ILE A 97 3.01 21.31 -17.52
C ILE A 97 2.43 22.44 -18.39
N ILE A 98 1.14 22.37 -18.72
CA ILE A 98 0.46 23.39 -19.54
C ILE A 98 0.54 24.77 -18.87
N HIS A 99 0.31 24.85 -17.56
CA HIS A 99 0.40 26.11 -16.83
C HIS A 99 1.83 26.67 -16.84
N ARG A 100 2.85 25.82 -16.70
CA ARG A 100 4.25 26.26 -16.78
C ARG A 100 4.60 26.83 -18.16
N ILE A 101 4.18 26.16 -19.24
CA ILE A 101 4.41 26.63 -20.61
C ILE A 101 3.75 27.99 -20.82
N LYS A 102 2.46 28.13 -20.47
CA LYS A 102 1.72 29.39 -20.63
C LYS A 102 2.29 30.53 -19.79
N GLY A 103 2.83 30.24 -18.61
CA GLY A 103 3.48 31.24 -17.75
C GLY A 103 4.92 31.59 -18.15
N MET A 104 5.54 30.83 -19.05
CA MET A 104 6.84 31.16 -19.66
C MET A 104 6.69 32.01 -20.93
N GLU A 105 5.49 32.01 -21.53
CA GLU A 105 5.16 32.81 -22.72
C GLU A 105 4.62 34.22 -22.39
N SER A 106 4.46 34.55 -21.09
CA SER A 106 4.06 35.87 -20.59
C SER A 106 5.25 36.68 -20.08
#